data_AF-A0A5C5W9Z3-F1
#
_entry.id   AF-A0A5C5W9Z3-F1
#
_cell.length_a   1.000
_cell.length_b   1.000
_cell.length_c   1.000
_cell.angle_alpha   90.00
_cell.angle_beta   90.00
_cell.angle_gamma   90.00
#
_symmetry.space_group_name_H-M   'P 1'
#
loop_
_entity.id
_entity.type
_entity.pdbx_description
1 polymer ?
#
loop_
_entity_poly.entity_id
_entity_poly.type
_entity_poly.pdbx_seq_one_letter_code
_entity_poly.pdbx_strand_id
1 'polypeptide(L)'
;MKRISSLGVLVSTALLLLPNITAGQPLAADQPASSLQAVTPGESAAEQEPLAEGPVSAPSADAPPPQSDESASASEGSPDSDEGVPVRSDQPGVAPLEATPDEQSEEDGDRKADAPEESSPEEPIPGEVDWNGLIERSPAFLALMHHAAVHLPIALWLFGAFFVVLGVVAPSLRNQIPAACLIGGALSSVFAAASGWWYAEHEWGEPWDGATHLRDIDWSEQLTQHRWAGVALAIASCVLSLVAIISLARGSFRLGILWRIGLIGLALAVAWEGHIGGELIHGKGFLEEAYQAWINPDAP
;
A
#
# COMPACT_ATOMS: atom_id res chain seq x y z
N MET A 1 11.46 2.89 34.26
CA MET A 1 11.65 4.30 33.89
C MET A 1 10.67 4.63 32.76
N LYS A 2 9.74 5.58 32.96
CA LYS A 2 8.69 5.94 32.00
C LYS A 2 9.25 6.92 30.95
N ARG A 3 9.45 6.47 29.71
CA ARG A 3 9.61 7.37 28.55
C ARG A 3 8.28 7.40 27.82
N ILE A 4 7.49 8.42 28.09
CA ILE A 4 6.28 8.70 27.33
C ILE A 4 6.74 9.18 25.95
N SER A 5 6.36 8.38 24.95
CA SER A 5 6.66 8.53 23.52
C SER A 5 6.35 9.95 23.02
N SER A 6 7.39 10.64 22.57
CA SER A 6 7.30 11.97 21.95
C SER A 6 6.70 11.93 20.54
N LEU A 7 6.47 10.73 19.98
CA LEU A 7 5.92 10.55 18.64
C LEU A 7 4.42 10.88 18.56
N GLY A 8 3.66 10.70 19.65
CA GLY A 8 2.22 11.03 19.70
C GLY A 8 1.92 12.53 19.74
N VAL A 9 2.91 13.38 20.04
CA VAL A 9 2.72 14.84 20.17
C VAL A 9 2.74 15.53 18.80
N LEU A 10 3.51 15.02 17.82
CA LEU A 10 3.61 15.68 16.51
C LEU A 10 2.32 15.61 15.69
N VAL A 11 1.57 14.50 15.78
CA VAL A 11 0.28 14.35 15.08
C VAL A 11 -0.83 15.14 15.78
N SER A 12 -0.84 15.20 17.11
CA SER A 12 -1.80 16.03 17.87
C SER A 12 -1.55 17.53 17.74
N THR A 13 -0.29 17.97 17.58
CA THR A 13 0.03 19.40 17.45
C THR A 13 -0.39 19.96 16.08
N ALA A 14 -0.37 19.14 15.02
CA ALA A 14 -0.87 19.53 13.70
C ALA A 14 -2.40 19.73 13.67
N LEU A 15 -3.17 19.03 14.52
CA LEU A 15 -4.61 19.22 14.66
C LEU A 15 -4.99 20.38 15.60
N LEU A 16 -4.18 20.68 16.62
CA LEU A 16 -4.43 21.72 17.61
C LEU A 16 -3.96 23.13 17.21
N LEU A 17 -3.20 23.25 16.11
CA LEU A 17 -2.84 24.53 15.50
C LEU A 17 -3.81 24.98 14.39
N LEU A 18 -5.01 24.39 14.31
CA LEU A 18 -6.12 25.01 13.60
C LEU A 18 -6.55 26.26 14.38
N PRO A 19 -6.34 27.49 13.86
CA PRO A 19 -6.92 28.66 14.51
C PRO A 19 -8.43 28.49 14.55
N ASN A 20 -8.99 28.72 15.74
CA ASN A 20 -10.42 28.80 16.02
C ASN A 20 -11.07 29.61 14.89
N ILE A 21 -11.86 28.95 14.02
CA ILE A 21 -12.57 29.60 12.92
C ILE A 21 -13.72 30.37 13.54
N THR A 22 -13.39 31.54 14.09
CA THR A 22 -14.34 32.56 14.49
C THR A 22 -14.17 33.72 13.52
N ALA A 23 -15.05 33.78 12.52
CA ALA A 23 -15.50 35.01 11.82
C ALA A 23 -16.39 34.57 10.64
N GLY A 24 -17.63 35.01 10.49
CA GLY A 24 -18.14 36.31 10.93
C GLY A 24 -17.52 37.44 10.12
N GLN A 25 -17.64 37.39 8.79
CA GLN A 25 -17.53 38.55 7.91
C GLN A 25 -18.65 38.44 6.87
N PRO A 26 -19.72 39.25 6.94
CA PRO A 26 -20.67 39.37 5.84
C PRO A 26 -19.95 39.95 4.63
N LEU A 27 -20.18 39.35 3.46
CA LEU A 27 -19.77 39.90 2.17
C LEU A 27 -20.29 41.35 2.09
N ALA A 28 -19.37 42.32 2.12
CA ALA A 28 -19.68 43.67 1.73
C ALA A 28 -20.01 43.64 0.23
N ALA A 29 -21.30 43.79 -0.07
CA ALA A 29 -21.78 44.15 -1.39
C ALA A 29 -21.33 45.59 -1.67
N ASP A 30 -20.30 45.74 -2.50
CA ASP A 30 -20.03 47.01 -3.16
C ASP A 30 -19.40 46.72 -4.53
N GLN A 31 -20.28 46.38 -5.48
CA GLN A 31 -20.00 46.51 -6.90
C GLN A 31 -20.62 47.85 -7.32
N PRO A 32 -19.82 48.87 -7.70
CA PRO A 32 -20.37 50.06 -8.32
C PRO A 32 -20.97 49.69 -9.66
N ALA A 33 -22.22 50.08 -9.86
CA ALA A 33 -23.01 49.90 -11.07
C ALA A 33 -22.23 50.34 -12.32
N SER A 34 -21.78 49.38 -13.12
CA SER A 34 -21.46 49.62 -14.53
C SER A 34 -22.75 49.91 -15.28
N SER A 35 -23.01 51.20 -15.45
CA SER A 35 -23.57 51.83 -16.65
C SER A 35 -24.37 50.91 -17.58
N LEU A 36 -25.69 50.98 -17.42
CA LEU A 36 -26.68 50.69 -18.46
C LEU A 36 -26.29 51.42 -19.76
N GLN A 37 -25.78 50.67 -20.75
CA GLN A 37 -25.86 51.12 -22.13
C GLN A 37 -27.30 50.94 -22.60
N ALA A 38 -27.91 52.07 -22.95
CA ALA A 38 -29.25 52.17 -23.47
C ALA A 38 -29.41 51.32 -24.74
N VAL A 39 -30.28 50.32 -24.66
CA VAL A 39 -30.85 49.65 -25.82
C VAL A 39 -31.86 50.59 -26.46
N THR A 40 -31.55 51.08 -27.66
CA THR A 40 -32.46 51.84 -28.52
C THR A 40 -33.55 50.91 -29.07
N PRO A 41 -34.84 51.27 -28.95
CA PRO A 41 -35.92 50.54 -29.61
C PRO A 41 -36.31 51.22 -30.93
N GLY A 42 -36.32 50.45 -32.02
CA GLY A 42 -37.03 50.80 -33.25
C GLY A 42 -36.26 50.51 -34.52
N GLU A 43 -36.68 49.45 -35.24
CA GLU A 43 -37.06 49.39 -36.68
C GLU A 43 -37.08 47.90 -37.09
N SER A 44 -38.21 47.22 -37.00
CA SER A 44 -39.23 47.05 -38.05
C SER A 44 -38.75 46.34 -39.33
N ALA A 45 -39.18 45.07 -39.41
CA ALA A 45 -39.73 44.38 -40.60
C ALA A 45 -38.81 43.92 -41.75
N ALA A 46 -39.21 42.75 -42.28
CA ALA A 46 -38.72 42.03 -43.48
C ALA A 46 -37.33 41.39 -43.29
N GLU A 47 -37.08 40.10 -43.55
CA GLU A 47 -37.69 39.11 -44.43
C GLU A 47 -37.55 37.72 -43.80
N GLN A 48 -38.62 36.92 -43.92
CA GLN A 48 -38.54 35.47 -43.84
C GLN A 48 -38.02 34.96 -45.18
N GLU A 49 -36.91 34.22 -45.18
CA GLU A 49 -36.64 33.22 -46.22
C GLU A 49 -36.33 31.86 -45.57
N PRO A 50 -36.99 30.77 -46.01
CA PRO A 50 -36.73 29.42 -45.56
C PRO A 50 -35.73 28.76 -46.51
N LEU A 51 -34.57 28.34 -46.01
CA LEU A 51 -33.62 27.56 -46.81
C LEU A 51 -33.28 26.22 -46.16
N ALA A 52 -33.95 25.21 -46.72
CA ALA A 52 -33.46 23.88 -47.04
C ALA A 52 -33.01 22.97 -45.88
N GLU A 53 -33.95 22.12 -45.46
CA GLU A 53 -33.65 20.77 -44.99
C GLU A 53 -32.85 20.02 -46.08
N GLY A 54 -31.57 19.78 -45.81
CA GLY A 54 -30.76 18.87 -46.61
C GLY A 54 -31.12 17.41 -46.31
N PRO A 55 -31.09 16.52 -47.31
CA PRO A 55 -31.45 15.12 -47.11
C PRO A 55 -30.43 14.40 -46.23
N VAL A 56 -30.93 13.82 -45.14
CA VAL A 56 -30.23 12.82 -44.33
C VAL A 56 -29.93 11.62 -45.23
N SER A 57 -28.68 11.52 -45.67
CA SER A 57 -28.17 10.32 -46.33
C SER A 57 -27.92 9.26 -45.27
N ALA A 58 -28.67 8.16 -45.36
CA ALA A 58 -28.45 6.96 -44.56
C ALA A 58 -27.04 6.40 -44.79
N PRO A 59 -26.38 5.84 -43.75
CA PRO A 59 -25.18 5.05 -43.96
C PRO A 59 -25.56 3.74 -44.66
N SER A 60 -25.04 3.54 -45.87
CA SER A 60 -25.12 2.27 -46.59
C SER A 60 -24.51 1.15 -45.76
N ALA A 61 -25.31 0.12 -45.51
CA ALA A 61 -24.86 -1.19 -45.10
C ALA A 61 -24.18 -1.88 -46.30
N ASP A 62 -22.87 -1.76 -46.42
CA ASP A 62 -22.03 -2.63 -47.25
C ASP A 62 -20.56 -2.46 -46.80
N ALA A 63 -20.26 -3.03 -45.63
CA ALA A 63 -18.90 -3.35 -45.25
C ALA A 63 -18.75 -4.88 -45.36
N PRO A 64 -17.84 -5.40 -46.19
CA PRO A 64 -17.57 -6.83 -46.23
C PRO A 64 -16.97 -7.27 -44.88
N PRO A 65 -17.21 -8.52 -44.45
CA PRO A 65 -16.65 -9.03 -43.20
C PRO A 65 -15.12 -9.00 -43.24
N PRO A 66 -14.44 -8.78 -42.09
CA PRO A 66 -13.00 -8.93 -42.02
C PRO A 66 -12.65 -10.38 -42.37
N GLN A 67 -11.82 -10.54 -43.41
CA GLN A 67 -11.22 -11.82 -43.76
C GLN A 67 -10.37 -12.29 -42.58
N SER A 68 -10.70 -13.47 -42.08
CA SER A 68 -9.86 -14.25 -41.19
C SER A 68 -8.63 -14.69 -41.96
N ASP A 69 -7.51 -13.99 -41.77
CA ASP A 69 -6.20 -14.51 -42.14
C ASP A 69 -5.81 -15.61 -41.15
N GLU A 70 -6.38 -16.79 -41.42
CA GLU A 70 -5.79 -18.07 -41.10
C GLU A 70 -4.47 -18.17 -41.87
N SER A 71 -3.36 -17.87 -41.19
CA SER A 71 -2.03 -18.33 -41.61
C SER A 71 -1.49 -19.25 -40.54
N ALA A 72 -1.92 -20.50 -40.63
CA ALA A 72 -1.08 -21.63 -40.27
C ALA A 72 0.13 -21.66 -41.20
N SER A 73 1.35 -21.75 -40.66
CA SER A 73 2.39 -22.68 -41.13
C SER A 73 3.76 -22.35 -40.51
N ALA A 74 4.48 -23.44 -40.21
CA ALA A 74 5.90 -23.58 -39.87
C ALA A 74 6.30 -23.12 -38.45
N SER A 75 6.50 -24.03 -37.50
CA SER A 75 7.57 -25.06 -37.45
C SER A 75 8.98 -24.45 -37.41
N GLU A 76 9.76 -24.99 -36.49
CA GLU A 76 11.22 -24.96 -36.34
C GLU A 76 11.79 -23.97 -35.33
N GLY A 77 12.48 -24.54 -34.33
CA GLY A 77 13.53 -23.87 -33.58
C GLY A 77 13.43 -23.97 -32.07
N SER A 78 13.56 -25.18 -31.51
CA SER A 78 14.16 -25.33 -30.18
C SER A 78 15.62 -24.90 -30.26
N PRO A 79 16.11 -23.96 -29.44
CA PRO A 79 17.50 -23.95 -29.06
C PRO A 79 17.67 -24.84 -27.84
N ASP A 80 18.14 -26.06 -28.09
CA ASP A 80 19.06 -26.74 -27.18
C ASP A 80 20.13 -25.73 -26.77
N SER A 81 20.08 -25.30 -25.52
CA SER A 81 21.24 -24.74 -24.81
C SER A 81 21.42 -25.57 -23.55
N ASP A 82 21.86 -26.79 -23.83
CA ASP A 82 22.78 -27.57 -23.01
C ASP A 82 24.05 -26.73 -22.76
N GLU A 83 23.98 -25.80 -21.80
CA GLU A 83 25.17 -25.30 -21.13
C GLU A 83 25.17 -25.87 -19.71
N GLY A 84 25.90 -26.98 -19.59
CA GLY A 84 26.23 -27.61 -18.33
C GLY A 84 26.81 -26.60 -17.35
N VAL A 85 26.06 -26.32 -16.31
CA VAL A 85 26.60 -25.74 -15.08
C VAL A 85 27.49 -26.81 -14.45
N PRO A 86 28.80 -26.59 -14.29
CA PRO A 86 29.63 -27.48 -13.49
C PRO A 86 29.11 -27.43 -12.06
N VAL A 87 28.55 -28.55 -11.61
CA VAL A 87 28.28 -28.82 -10.19
C VAL A 87 29.63 -28.75 -9.46
N ARG A 88 29.92 -27.59 -8.89
CA ARG A 88 31.06 -27.41 -8.01
C ARG A 88 30.68 -27.96 -6.64
N SER A 89 30.93 -29.26 -6.49
CA SER A 89 30.88 -30.00 -5.24
C SER A 89 32.03 -29.59 -4.31
N ASP A 90 31.99 -28.37 -3.79
CA ASP A 90 32.85 -27.93 -2.68
C ASP A 90 31.95 -27.68 -1.46
N GLN A 91 31.31 -28.74 -0.95
CA GLN A 91 30.81 -28.73 0.43
C GLN A 91 32.04 -28.83 1.36
N PRO A 92 32.26 -27.85 2.27
CA PRO A 92 33.22 -28.04 3.34
C PRO A 92 32.74 -29.17 4.25
N GLY A 93 33.62 -30.17 4.42
CA GLY A 93 33.36 -31.40 5.17
C GLY A 93 32.80 -31.13 6.57
N VAL A 94 31.55 -31.55 6.75
CA VAL A 94 30.99 -31.75 8.09
C VAL A 94 31.65 -33.00 8.64
N ALA A 95 32.40 -32.81 9.73
CA ALA A 95 33.09 -33.88 10.43
C ALA A 95 32.11 -35.00 10.84
N PRO A 96 32.54 -36.28 10.76
CA PRO A 96 31.74 -37.39 11.26
C PRO A 96 31.44 -37.19 12.75
N LEU A 97 30.15 -37.09 13.11
CA LEU A 97 29.70 -37.25 14.49
C LEU A 97 30.04 -38.67 14.92
N GLU A 98 30.98 -38.78 15.85
CA GLU A 98 31.32 -40.02 16.54
C GLU A 98 30.07 -40.58 17.20
N ALA A 99 29.68 -41.77 16.74
CA ALA A 99 28.69 -42.59 17.41
C ALA A 99 29.27 -43.05 18.76
N THR A 100 28.70 -42.57 19.86
CA THR A 100 28.91 -43.16 21.19
C THR A 100 28.04 -44.42 21.31
N PRO A 101 28.64 -45.59 21.59
CA PRO A 101 27.90 -46.82 21.85
C PRO A 101 27.48 -46.93 23.32
N ASP A 102 26.36 -47.62 23.52
CA ASP A 102 25.97 -48.39 24.70
C ASP A 102 25.93 -47.69 26.07
N GLU A 103 24.71 -47.46 26.56
CA GLU A 103 24.36 -47.90 27.92
C GLU A 103 22.94 -48.47 27.92
N GLN A 104 22.88 -49.80 27.77
CA GLN A 104 21.76 -50.62 28.22
C GLN A 104 21.76 -50.61 29.74
N SER A 105 20.74 -50.02 30.36
CA SER A 105 20.33 -50.36 31.72
C SER A 105 18.98 -51.05 31.67
N GLU A 106 19.02 -52.37 31.80
CA GLU A 106 17.89 -53.20 32.18
C GLU A 106 17.37 -52.73 33.55
N GLU A 107 16.10 -52.35 33.64
CA GLU A 107 15.38 -52.43 34.91
C GLU A 107 13.97 -53.00 34.66
N ASP A 108 13.92 -54.30 34.88
CA ASP A 108 12.75 -55.16 35.02
C ASP A 108 12.04 -54.80 36.34
N GLY A 109 10.74 -54.50 36.29
CA GLY A 109 10.00 -54.21 37.52
C GLY A 109 8.55 -53.76 37.33
N ASP A 110 7.63 -54.69 37.61
CA ASP A 110 6.22 -54.47 37.94
C ASP A 110 5.24 -54.07 36.82
N ARG A 111 4.71 -55.12 36.18
CA ARG A 111 3.33 -55.15 35.67
C ARG A 111 2.35 -54.83 36.79
N LYS A 112 1.92 -53.58 36.87
CA LYS A 112 0.73 -53.17 37.61
C LYS A 112 -0.47 -53.23 36.68
N ALA A 113 -1.46 -54.00 37.08
CA ALA A 113 -2.67 -54.33 36.35
C ALA A 113 -3.35 -53.08 35.75
N ASP A 114 -3.75 -53.24 34.49
CA ASP A 114 -4.53 -52.32 33.67
C ASP A 114 -5.78 -51.86 34.43
N ALA A 115 -5.74 -50.64 34.95
CA ALA A 115 -6.94 -49.87 35.18
C ALA A 115 -7.43 -49.40 33.80
N PRO A 116 -8.74 -49.50 33.48
CA PRO A 116 -9.25 -48.93 32.25
C PRO A 116 -8.92 -47.43 32.27
N GLU A 117 -8.05 -47.01 31.36
CA GLU A 117 -7.86 -45.59 31.05
C GLU A 117 -9.26 -45.04 30.77
N GLU A 118 -9.78 -44.26 31.73
CA GLU A 118 -10.88 -43.36 31.47
C GLU A 118 -10.42 -42.50 30.30
N SER A 119 -10.95 -42.83 29.12
CA SER A 119 -10.84 -42.05 27.90
C SER A 119 -11.23 -40.63 28.27
N SER A 120 -10.23 -39.80 28.55
CA SER A 120 -10.41 -38.38 28.72
C SER A 120 -11.17 -37.91 27.49
N PRO A 121 -12.24 -37.11 27.65
CA PRO A 121 -13.02 -36.64 26.52
C PRO A 121 -12.04 -36.04 25.52
N GLU A 122 -11.93 -36.70 24.37
CA GLU A 122 -11.10 -36.28 23.25
C GLU A 122 -11.47 -34.83 22.98
N GLU A 123 -10.59 -33.92 23.38
CA GLU A 123 -10.82 -32.50 23.18
C GLU A 123 -11.11 -32.34 21.69
N PRO A 124 -12.23 -31.69 21.31
CA PRO A 124 -12.61 -31.57 19.92
C PRO A 124 -11.42 -30.97 19.18
N ILE A 125 -10.83 -31.77 18.28
CA ILE A 125 -9.74 -31.34 17.40
C ILE A 125 -10.18 -29.98 16.85
N PRO A 126 -9.44 -28.90 17.14
CA PRO A 126 -9.81 -27.54 16.73
C PRO A 126 -10.23 -27.60 15.27
N GLY A 127 -11.51 -27.30 15.03
CA GLY A 127 -12.21 -27.69 13.82
C GLY A 127 -11.41 -27.35 12.58
N GLU A 128 -11.22 -28.35 11.73
CA GLU A 128 -10.68 -28.22 10.39
C GLU A 128 -11.37 -27.03 9.72
N VAL A 129 -10.64 -25.94 9.52
CA VAL A 129 -11.20 -24.72 8.95
C VAL A 129 -11.70 -25.10 7.56
N ASP A 130 -13.01 -25.04 7.34
CA ASP A 130 -13.60 -25.37 6.04
C ASP A 130 -13.16 -24.31 5.02
N TRP A 131 -12.00 -24.54 4.41
CA TRP A 131 -11.43 -23.67 3.40
C TRP A 131 -12.25 -23.63 2.12
N ASN A 132 -13.46 -24.22 2.04
CA ASN A 132 -14.27 -24.16 0.82
C ASN A 132 -15.01 -22.84 0.63
N GLY A 133 -15.11 -22.01 1.66
CA GLY A 133 -15.79 -20.71 1.58
C GLY A 133 -14.87 -19.53 1.22
N LEU A 134 -15.43 -18.58 0.44
CA LEU A 134 -14.74 -17.35 0.01
C LEU A 134 -14.39 -16.43 1.17
N ILE A 135 -15.23 -16.40 2.22
CA ILE A 135 -15.05 -15.51 3.37
C ILE A 135 -13.91 -16.04 4.25
N GLU A 136 -13.80 -17.36 4.38
CA GLU A 136 -12.81 -18.10 5.16
C GLU A 136 -11.42 -18.00 4.53
N ARG A 137 -11.33 -17.93 3.19
CA ARG A 137 -10.08 -17.69 2.46
C ARG A 137 -9.64 -16.23 2.44
N SER A 138 -10.56 -15.29 2.65
CA SER A 138 -10.28 -13.86 2.55
C SER A 138 -9.11 -13.39 3.42
N PRO A 139 -8.91 -13.87 4.66
CA PRO A 139 -7.84 -13.34 5.50
C PRO A 139 -6.45 -13.82 5.06
N ALA A 140 -6.34 -15.09 4.63
CA ALA A 140 -5.11 -15.60 4.01
C ALA A 140 -4.77 -14.81 2.72
N PHE A 141 -5.78 -14.52 1.89
CA PHE A 141 -5.59 -13.68 0.72
C PHE A 141 -5.12 -12.27 1.07
N LEU A 142 -5.71 -11.63 2.09
CA LEU A 142 -5.30 -10.30 2.57
C LEU A 142 -3.86 -10.28 3.10
N ALA A 143 -3.46 -11.33 3.82
CA ALA A 143 -2.09 -11.53 4.30
C ALA A 143 -1.09 -11.61 3.13
N LEU A 144 -1.37 -12.41 2.10
CA LEU A 144 -0.52 -12.53 0.91
C LEU A 144 -0.44 -11.23 0.12
N MET A 145 -1.55 -10.50 0.05
CA MET A 145 -1.60 -9.21 -0.61
C MET A 145 -0.91 -8.09 0.17
N HIS A 146 -0.51 -8.31 1.43
CA HIS A 146 0.06 -7.27 2.28
C HIS A 146 1.24 -6.55 1.62
N HIS A 147 2.19 -7.28 1.04
CA HIS A 147 3.35 -6.67 0.36
C HIS A 147 2.91 -5.76 -0.80
N ALA A 148 2.02 -6.22 -1.68
CA ALA A 148 1.48 -5.38 -2.74
C ALA A 148 0.68 -4.18 -2.19
N ALA A 149 -0.07 -4.41 -1.12
CA ALA A 149 -0.90 -3.42 -0.44
C ALA A 149 -0.08 -2.34 0.25
N VAL A 150 1.09 -2.63 0.81
CA VAL A 150 1.97 -1.64 1.45
C VAL A 150 2.77 -0.83 0.45
N HIS A 151 3.19 -1.44 -0.67
CA HIS A 151 3.99 -0.75 -1.67
C HIS A 151 3.18 0.23 -2.52
N LEU A 152 1.89 -0.04 -2.75
CA LEU A 152 1.03 0.85 -3.53
C LEU A 152 0.85 2.26 -2.90
N PRO A 153 0.51 2.42 -1.61
CA PRO A 153 0.45 3.73 -0.95
C PRO A 153 1.79 4.46 -1.00
N ILE A 154 2.91 3.74 -0.76
CA ILE A 154 4.26 4.30 -0.82
C ILE A 154 4.51 4.93 -2.19
N ALA A 155 4.27 4.17 -3.26
CA ALA A 155 4.45 4.64 -4.62
C ALA A 155 3.57 5.85 -4.93
N LEU A 156 2.29 5.80 -4.55
CA LEU A 156 1.35 6.89 -4.81
C LEU A 156 1.72 8.17 -4.07
N TRP A 157 2.06 8.12 -2.79
CA TRP A 157 2.43 9.34 -2.06
C TRP A 157 3.75 9.94 -2.54
N LEU A 158 4.76 9.12 -2.84
CA LEU A 158 6.03 9.59 -3.42
C LEU A 158 5.79 10.22 -4.80
N PHE A 159 5.01 9.57 -5.66
CA PHE A 159 4.68 10.09 -6.98
C PHE A 159 3.86 11.38 -6.89
N GLY A 160 2.88 11.43 -5.99
CA GLY A 160 2.10 12.63 -5.72
C GLY A 160 2.97 13.79 -5.22
N ALA A 161 3.87 13.54 -4.28
CA ALA A 161 4.81 14.53 -3.76
C ALA A 161 5.78 15.03 -4.85
N PHE A 162 6.26 14.15 -5.72
CA PHE A 162 7.04 14.52 -6.89
C PHE A 162 6.27 15.52 -7.78
N PHE A 163 4.99 15.28 -8.07
CA PHE A 163 4.18 16.22 -8.85
C PHE A 163 3.82 17.52 -8.12
N VAL A 164 3.83 17.54 -6.78
CA VAL A 164 3.74 18.79 -6.01
C VAL A 164 4.98 19.65 -6.27
N VAL A 165 6.17 19.06 -6.21
CA VAL A 165 7.45 19.76 -6.45
C VAL A 165 7.56 20.18 -7.91
N LEU A 166 7.27 19.28 -8.86
CA LEU A 166 7.23 19.59 -10.29
C LEU A 166 6.21 20.68 -10.61
N GLY A 167 5.12 20.76 -9.85
CA GLY A 167 4.11 21.81 -9.96
C GLY A 167 4.62 23.23 -9.68
N VAL A 168 5.83 23.39 -9.14
CA VAL A 168 6.52 24.70 -9.04
C VAL A 168 6.96 25.21 -10.41
N VAL A 169 7.44 24.31 -11.28
CA VAL A 169 7.88 24.65 -12.65
C VAL A 169 6.78 24.47 -13.68
N ALA A 170 5.84 23.55 -13.45
CA ALA A 170 4.72 23.26 -14.32
C ALA A 170 3.38 23.37 -13.57
N PRO A 171 2.81 24.58 -13.40
CA PRO A 171 1.63 24.81 -12.57
C PRO A 171 0.37 24.02 -12.96
N SER A 172 0.25 23.62 -14.23
CA SER A 172 -0.85 22.78 -14.74
C SER A 172 -0.91 21.41 -14.07
N LEU A 173 0.24 20.87 -13.64
CA LEU A 173 0.35 19.53 -13.03
C LEU A 173 0.15 19.54 -11.51
N ARG A 174 0.15 20.72 -10.87
CA ARG A 174 0.24 20.90 -9.41
C ARG A 174 -0.96 20.38 -8.62
N ASN A 175 -2.11 20.14 -9.27
CA ASN A 175 -3.38 19.89 -8.57
C ASN A 175 -3.93 18.49 -8.80
N GLN A 176 -4.25 18.14 -10.04
CA GLN A 176 -5.02 16.93 -10.34
C GLN A 176 -4.25 15.65 -10.02
N ILE A 177 -2.99 15.55 -10.49
CA ILE A 177 -2.17 14.35 -10.30
C ILE A 177 -1.84 14.13 -8.81
N PRO A 178 -1.31 15.12 -8.06
CA PRO A 178 -1.05 14.94 -6.64
C PRO A 178 -2.29 14.62 -5.81
N ALA A 179 -3.43 15.24 -6.12
CA ALA A 179 -4.68 14.97 -5.40
C ALA A 179 -5.18 13.54 -5.65
N ALA A 180 -5.13 13.06 -6.91
CA ALA A 180 -5.49 11.68 -7.24
C ALA A 180 -4.58 10.68 -6.52
N CYS A 181 -3.27 10.95 -6.49
CA CYS A 181 -2.30 10.13 -5.79
C CYS A 181 -2.51 10.12 -4.27
N LEU A 182 -2.83 11.27 -3.66
CA LEU A 182 -3.13 11.36 -2.24
C LEU A 182 -4.39 10.55 -1.88
N ILE A 183 -5.47 10.68 -2.66
CA ILE A 183 -6.74 9.98 -2.42
C ILE A 183 -6.58 8.46 -2.63
N GLY A 184 -5.96 8.05 -3.76
CA GLY A 184 -5.68 6.64 -4.03
C GLY A 184 -4.77 6.03 -2.98
N GLY A 185 -3.71 6.76 -2.60
CA GLY A 185 -2.80 6.37 -1.54
C GLY A 185 -3.52 6.22 -0.20
N ALA A 186 -4.41 7.14 0.16
CA ALA A 186 -5.20 7.04 1.39
C ALA A 186 -6.08 5.77 1.43
N LEU A 187 -6.82 5.48 0.35
CA LEU A 187 -7.63 4.26 0.26
C LEU A 187 -6.77 2.99 0.38
N SER A 188 -5.66 2.93 -0.35
CA SER A 188 -4.75 1.79 -0.29
C SER A 188 -4.08 1.65 1.08
N SER A 189 -3.80 2.75 1.78
CA SER A 189 -3.16 2.72 3.11
C SER A 189 -4.07 2.15 4.20
N VAL A 190 -5.38 2.33 4.09
CA VAL A 190 -6.36 1.70 5.00
C VAL A 190 -6.32 0.18 4.82
N PHE A 191 -6.26 -0.28 3.57
CA PHE A 191 -6.13 -1.69 3.24
C PHE A 191 -4.78 -2.28 3.69
N ALA A 192 -3.69 -1.52 3.52
CA ALA A 192 -2.36 -1.89 4.00
C ALA A 192 -2.31 -2.03 5.53
N ALA A 193 -2.91 -1.07 6.26
CA ALA A 193 -3.00 -1.13 7.71
C ALA A 193 -3.84 -2.34 8.15
N ALA A 194 -5.03 -2.54 7.58
CA ALA A 194 -5.88 -3.67 7.93
C ALA A 194 -5.20 -5.04 7.68
N SER A 195 -4.58 -5.22 6.51
CA SER A 195 -3.84 -6.44 6.18
C SER A 195 -2.62 -6.66 7.06
N GLY A 196 -1.90 -5.59 7.46
CA GLY A 196 -0.73 -5.70 8.34
C GLY A 196 -1.09 -6.12 9.76
N TRP A 197 -2.23 -5.66 10.29
CA TRP A 197 -2.73 -6.15 11.57
C TRP A 197 -3.08 -7.63 11.51
N TRP A 198 -3.71 -8.07 10.42
CA TRP A 198 -4.03 -9.47 10.23
C TRP A 198 -2.79 -10.37 10.10
N TYR A 199 -1.82 -9.96 9.27
CA TYR A 199 -0.58 -10.68 9.02
C TYR A 199 0.24 -10.89 10.30
N ALA A 200 0.25 -9.90 11.19
CA ALA A 200 0.96 -10.00 12.47
C ALA A 200 0.31 -11.01 13.45
N GLU A 201 -0.95 -11.37 13.26
CA GLU A 201 -1.66 -12.36 14.09
C GLU A 201 -1.60 -13.78 13.47
N HIS A 202 -1.49 -13.89 12.15
CA HIS A 202 -1.52 -15.16 11.41
C HIS A 202 -0.39 -15.23 10.38
N GLU A 203 0.62 -16.06 10.63
CA GLU A 203 1.63 -16.38 9.62
C GLU A 203 1.09 -17.55 8.78
N TRP A 204 0.70 -17.28 7.53
CA TRP A 204 0.22 -18.30 6.57
C TRP A 204 -1.01 -19.14 6.99
N GLY A 205 -1.81 -18.66 7.94
CA GLY A 205 -3.02 -19.35 8.42
C GLY A 205 -2.80 -20.17 9.68
N GLU A 206 -1.58 -20.23 10.19
CA GLU A 206 -1.27 -20.74 11.53
C GLU A 206 -1.05 -19.56 12.50
N PRO A 207 -1.41 -19.70 13.79
CA PRO A 207 -1.02 -18.73 14.81
C PRO A 207 0.50 -18.56 14.79
N TRP A 208 0.98 -17.32 14.76
CA TRP A 208 2.42 -17.02 14.78
C TRP A 208 3.07 -17.64 16.02
N ASP A 209 3.82 -18.74 15.85
CA ASP A 209 4.56 -19.41 16.94
C ASP A 209 5.93 -18.78 17.24
N GLY A 210 6.25 -17.72 16.48
CA GLY A 210 7.50 -16.99 16.56
C GLY A 210 8.62 -17.79 15.89
N ALA A 211 8.82 -17.54 14.59
CA ALA A 211 9.99 -17.90 13.79
C ALA A 211 11.12 -18.53 14.61
N THR A 212 11.19 -19.85 14.58
CA THR A 212 12.03 -20.70 15.46
C THR A 212 13.55 -20.47 15.28
N HIS A 213 13.95 -19.56 14.38
CA HIS A 213 15.34 -19.30 13.99
C HIS A 213 15.83 -17.88 14.35
N LEU A 214 14.95 -16.95 14.72
CA LEU A 214 15.28 -15.54 15.06
C LEU A 214 14.87 -15.16 16.50
N ARG A 215 14.72 -16.16 17.39
CA ARG A 215 14.17 -16.04 18.74
C ARG A 215 14.93 -15.12 19.71
N ASP A 216 16.20 -14.83 19.45
CA ASP A 216 17.04 -14.11 20.42
C ASP A 216 16.87 -12.58 20.38
N ILE A 217 16.15 -12.05 19.38
CA ILE A 217 15.91 -10.61 19.25
C ILE A 217 14.42 -10.32 19.50
N ASP A 218 14.13 -9.64 20.60
CA ASP A 218 12.78 -9.16 20.92
C ASP A 218 12.38 -8.01 19.96
N TRP A 219 11.74 -8.37 18.85
CA TRP A 219 11.20 -7.42 17.87
C TRP A 219 9.79 -6.94 18.22
N SER A 220 9.19 -7.38 19.33
CA SER A 220 7.79 -7.11 19.65
C SER A 220 7.48 -5.61 19.76
N GLU A 221 8.41 -4.84 20.33
CA GLU A 221 8.27 -3.39 20.44
C GLU A 221 8.33 -2.71 19.06
N GLN A 222 9.28 -3.09 18.21
CA GLN A 222 9.44 -2.48 16.88
C GLN A 222 8.29 -2.84 15.94
N LEU A 223 7.83 -4.10 15.96
CA LEU A 223 6.66 -4.53 15.20
C LEU A 223 5.41 -3.74 15.63
N THR A 224 5.22 -3.55 16.94
CA THR A 224 4.11 -2.75 17.48
C THR A 224 4.20 -1.29 17.02
N GLN A 225 5.39 -0.70 17.06
CA GLN A 225 5.62 0.66 16.57
C GLN A 225 5.28 0.77 15.08
N HIS A 226 5.75 -0.17 14.25
CA HIS A 226 5.49 -0.20 12.81
C HIS A 226 3.99 -0.32 12.49
N ARG A 227 3.26 -1.23 13.17
CA ARG A 227 1.80 -1.40 13.00
C ARG A 227 1.04 -0.11 13.32
N TRP A 228 1.37 0.54 14.44
CA TRP A 228 0.70 1.78 14.85
C TRP A 228 1.06 2.98 13.98
N ALA A 229 2.29 3.05 13.49
CA ALA A 229 2.70 4.09 12.57
C ALA A 229 1.98 3.96 11.21
N GLY A 230 1.81 2.75 10.70
CA GLY A 230 0.98 2.49 9.52
C GLY A 230 -0.46 2.99 9.68
N VAL A 231 -1.09 2.71 10.84
CA VAL A 231 -2.42 3.23 11.17
C VAL A 231 -2.45 4.76 11.24
N ALA A 232 -1.44 5.36 11.87
CA ALA A 232 -1.34 6.83 11.97
C ALA A 232 -1.22 7.48 10.58
N LEU A 233 -0.42 6.90 9.68
CA LEU A 233 -0.28 7.36 8.29
C LEU A 233 -1.59 7.21 7.50
N ALA A 234 -2.31 6.10 7.69
CA ALA A 234 -3.62 5.91 7.06
C ALA A 234 -4.61 7.00 7.49
N ILE A 235 -4.73 7.26 8.79
CA ILE A 235 -5.61 8.33 9.31
C ILE A 235 -5.19 9.70 8.78
N ALA A 236 -3.90 10.02 8.85
CA ALA A 236 -3.37 11.31 8.38
C ALA A 236 -3.65 11.52 6.89
N SER A 237 -3.48 10.49 6.07
CA SER A 237 -3.74 10.56 4.62
C SER A 237 -5.22 10.70 4.29
N CYS A 238 -6.14 10.06 5.04
CA CYS A 238 -7.57 10.28 4.91
C CYS A 238 -7.95 11.72 5.24
N VAL A 239 -7.44 12.27 6.34
CA VAL A 239 -7.68 13.68 6.72
C VAL A 239 -7.15 14.62 5.65
N LEU A 240 -5.92 14.42 5.18
CA LEU A 240 -5.34 15.25 4.12
C LEU A 240 -6.09 15.12 2.79
N SER A 241 -6.62 13.94 2.46
CA SER A 241 -7.48 13.72 1.29
C SER A 241 -8.77 14.54 1.39
N LEU A 242 -9.41 14.58 2.56
CA LEU A 242 -10.57 15.44 2.80
C LEU A 242 -10.22 16.92 2.67
N VAL A 243 -9.09 17.35 3.23
CA VAL A 243 -8.58 18.73 3.09
C VAL A 243 -8.33 19.07 1.62
N ALA A 244 -7.77 18.15 0.83
CA ALA A 244 -7.54 18.32 -0.60
C ALA A 244 -8.86 18.48 -1.37
N ILE A 245 -9.85 17.62 -1.12
CA ILE A 245 -11.18 17.69 -1.75
C ILE A 245 -11.85 19.03 -1.42
N ILE A 246 -11.86 19.44 -0.15
CA ILE A 246 -12.44 20.73 0.29
C ILE A 246 -11.69 21.90 -0.34
N SER A 247 -10.36 21.82 -0.40
CA SER A 247 -9.52 22.84 -1.04
C SER A 247 -9.86 23.02 -2.52
N LEU A 248 -10.04 21.92 -3.26
CA LEU A 248 -10.35 21.93 -4.68
C LEU A 248 -11.78 22.44 -4.92
N ALA A 249 -12.75 21.99 -4.12
CA ALA A 249 -14.14 22.41 -4.22
C ALA A 249 -14.33 23.91 -3.91
N ARG A 250 -13.58 24.45 -2.94
CA ARG A 250 -13.70 25.86 -2.51
C ARG A 250 -12.71 26.81 -3.17
N GLY A 251 -11.77 26.31 -3.99
CA GLY A 251 -10.69 27.12 -4.55
C GLY A 251 -9.78 27.77 -3.48
N SER A 252 -9.68 27.18 -2.29
CA SER A 252 -8.97 27.80 -1.16
C SER A 252 -7.46 27.67 -1.31
N PHE A 253 -6.76 28.81 -1.41
CA PHE A 253 -5.29 28.84 -1.52
C PHE A 253 -4.59 28.26 -0.29
N ARG A 254 -5.06 28.60 0.93
CA ARG A 254 -4.46 28.15 2.20
C ARG A 254 -4.57 26.64 2.39
N LEU A 255 -5.77 26.09 2.16
CA LEU A 255 -5.97 24.65 2.19
C LEU A 255 -5.14 23.97 1.10
N GLY A 256 -5.02 24.63 -0.07
CA GLY A 256 -4.22 24.18 -1.19
C GLY A 256 -2.74 24.00 -0.87
N ILE A 257 -2.17 24.89 -0.07
CA ILE A 257 -0.79 24.75 0.42
C ILE A 257 -0.73 23.64 1.48
N LEU A 258 -1.67 23.62 2.42
CA LEU A 258 -1.68 22.69 3.54
C LEU A 258 -1.65 21.22 3.08
N TRP A 259 -2.54 20.81 2.18
CA TRP A 259 -2.57 19.40 1.75
C TRP A 259 -1.36 19.01 0.91
N ARG A 260 -0.77 19.94 0.15
CA ARG A 260 0.44 19.69 -0.65
C ARG A 260 1.67 19.50 0.22
N ILE A 261 1.87 20.36 1.22
CA ILE A 261 2.94 20.18 2.21
C ILE A 261 2.69 18.89 3.01
N GLY A 262 1.44 18.62 3.38
CA GLY A 262 1.05 17.38 4.04
C GLY A 262 1.38 16.13 3.21
N LEU A 263 1.15 16.15 1.90
CA LEU A 263 1.50 15.06 0.99
C LEU A 263 3.02 14.83 0.91
N ILE A 264 3.83 15.89 0.89
CA ILE A 264 5.30 15.77 1.00
C ILE A 264 5.68 15.15 2.35
N GLY A 265 5.03 15.58 3.44
CA GLY A 265 5.22 15.00 4.76
C GLY A 265 4.89 13.51 4.82
N LEU A 266 3.78 13.07 4.21
CA LEU A 266 3.42 11.65 4.10
C LEU A 266 4.46 10.86 3.32
N ALA A 267 4.97 11.40 2.21
CA ALA A 267 5.99 10.75 1.40
C ALA A 267 7.29 10.52 2.17
N LEU A 268 7.71 11.49 2.99
CA LEU A 268 8.88 11.34 3.86
C LEU A 268 8.62 10.35 5.00
N ALA A 269 7.46 10.44 5.64
CA ALA A 269 7.11 9.58 6.76
C ALA A 269 6.96 8.11 6.32
N VAL A 270 6.42 7.85 5.12
CA VAL A 270 6.30 6.48 4.60
C VAL A 270 7.65 5.91 4.14
N ALA A 271 8.57 6.76 3.66
CA ALA A 271 9.95 6.32 3.38
C ALA A 271 10.67 5.91 4.67
N TRP A 272 10.45 6.65 5.76
CA TRP A 272 10.94 6.29 7.10
C TRP A 272 10.31 4.98 7.61
N GLU A 273 9.00 4.79 7.46
CA GLU A 273 8.35 3.51 7.78
C GLU A 273 8.88 2.34 6.94
N GLY A 274 9.16 2.57 5.67
CA GLY A 274 9.79 1.56 4.81
C GLY A 274 11.20 1.17 5.29
N HIS A 275 11.95 2.13 5.85
CA HIS A 275 13.24 1.84 6.50
C HIS A 275 13.07 0.93 7.71
N ILE A 276 12.14 1.26 8.63
CA ILE A 276 11.84 0.43 9.81
C ILE A 276 11.36 -0.97 9.38
N GLY A 277 10.45 -1.04 8.41
CA GLY A 277 9.96 -2.30 7.86
C GLY A 277 11.07 -3.16 7.26
N GLY A 278 12.04 -2.54 6.57
CA GLY A 278 13.21 -3.23 6.06
C GLY A 278 14.09 -3.81 7.17
N GLU A 279 14.31 -3.07 8.27
CA GLU A 279 15.09 -3.56 9.42
C GLU A 279 14.41 -4.72 10.14
N LEU A 280 13.07 -4.78 10.14
CA LEU A 280 12.33 -5.91 10.70
C LEU A 280 12.57 -7.22 9.91
N ILE A 281 12.78 -7.12 8.60
CA ILE A 281 12.95 -8.29 7.72
C ILE A 281 14.43 -8.68 7.57
N HIS A 282 15.31 -7.69 7.40
CA HIS A 282 16.71 -7.91 7.06
C HIS A 282 17.68 -7.72 8.23
N GLY A 283 17.17 -7.30 9.40
CA GLY A 283 18.00 -6.95 10.55
C GLY A 283 18.42 -5.49 10.55
N LYS A 284 18.86 -5.02 11.73
CA LYS A 284 19.28 -3.61 11.92
C LYS A 284 20.50 -3.30 11.09
N GLY A 285 20.53 -2.12 10.47
CA GLY A 285 21.69 -1.67 9.72
C GLY A 285 21.88 -2.34 8.35
N PHE A 286 20.95 -3.16 7.86
CA PHE A 286 21.11 -3.84 6.57
C PHE A 286 21.35 -2.87 5.39
N LEU A 287 20.76 -1.66 5.44
CA LEU A 287 20.99 -0.62 4.44
C LEU A 287 22.37 0.01 4.55
N GLU A 288 22.89 0.14 5.78
CA GLU A 288 24.26 0.62 5.99
C GLU A 288 25.24 -0.44 5.48
N GLU A 289 25.02 -1.72 5.79
CA GLU A 289 25.83 -2.82 5.26
C GLU A 289 25.80 -2.87 3.73
N ALA A 290 24.61 -2.75 3.11
CA ALA A 290 24.47 -2.69 1.67
C ALA A 290 25.15 -1.46 1.06
N TYR A 291 25.05 -0.29 1.72
CA TYR A 291 25.74 0.92 1.30
C TYR A 291 27.26 0.77 1.41
N GLN A 292 27.77 0.22 2.51
CA GLN A 292 29.19 -0.04 2.72
C GLN A 292 29.74 -1.03 1.70
N ALA A 293 29.02 -2.12 1.42
CA ALA A 293 29.38 -3.07 0.37
C ALA A 293 29.43 -2.41 -1.02
N TRP A 294 28.56 -1.42 -1.27
CA TRP A 294 28.55 -0.67 -2.54
C TRP A 294 29.72 0.31 -2.66
N ILE A 295 30.03 1.08 -1.61
CA ILE A 295 31.12 2.07 -1.64
C ILE A 295 32.50 1.48 -1.38
N ASN A 296 32.58 0.33 -0.70
CA ASN A 296 33.80 -0.36 -0.33
C ASN A 296 33.64 -1.89 -0.52
N PRO A 297 33.71 -2.38 -1.78
CA PRO A 297 33.49 -3.79 -2.08
C PRO A 297 34.55 -4.73 -1.48
N ASP A 298 35.69 -4.19 -1.02
CA ASP A 298 36.78 -4.93 -0.39
C ASP A 298 36.71 -4.90 1.15
N ALA A 299 35.66 -4.32 1.73
CA ALA A 299 35.43 -4.38 3.18
C ALA A 299 35.18 -5.84 3.60
N PRO A 300 35.88 -6.34 4.65
CA PRO A 300 35.77 -7.72 5.10
C PRO A 300 34.40 -8.06 5.70
#